data_AF-A0A1W9T1N7-F1
#
_entry.id   AF-A0A1W9T1N7-F1
#
_cell.length_a   1.000
_cell.length_b   1.000
_cell.length_c   1.000
_cell.angle_alpha   90.00
_cell.angle_beta   90.00
_cell.angle_gamma   90.00
#
_symmetry.space_group_name_H-M   'P 1'
#
loop_
_entity.id
_entity.type
_entity.pdbx_description
1 polymer ?
#
loop_
_entity_poly.entity_id
_entity_poly.type
_entity_poly.pdbx_seq_one_letter_code
_entity_poly.pdbx_strand_id
1 'polypeptide(L)'
;MKTPDKIQDNSASLNKHDYFVIPNPIYDVVFKYLMEDNESAKIVLSTLINEKIKKLAFEPISHTEKIKDPKTEKEIKLFHLDFTAVIEKANGKEELIMIEIQKANRASDIFRFKRYISANFQRKQEKEIINPRTQAVEKINKPIRLIPIFILNFRIENEIDDLIIKTNRIKTGIFKEKQLQNDNGFIDNLSFDIWVVQLPNLNKIKKQDYENDEYKTKLYALLKLFDQDAKNKKNNHRLLLIKRIFPEFLERIINRLKSADTDNIFG
;
A
#
# COMPACT_ATOMS: atom_id res chain seq x y z
N MET A 1 -24.86 -11.96 -55.19
CA MET A 1 -24.33 -12.68 -54.01
C MET A 1 -22.91 -12.20 -53.76
N LYS A 2 -22.73 -11.37 -52.73
CA LYS A 2 -21.42 -10.86 -52.31
C LYS A 2 -20.79 -11.89 -51.38
N THR A 3 -19.60 -12.35 -51.73
CA THR A 3 -18.68 -13.08 -50.83
C THR A 3 -18.26 -12.14 -49.70
N PRO A 4 -18.28 -12.57 -48.42
CA PRO A 4 -17.81 -11.74 -47.32
C PRO A 4 -16.28 -11.78 -47.23
N ASP A 5 -15.69 -10.59 -47.22
CA ASP A 5 -14.29 -10.35 -46.91
C ASP A 5 -13.91 -10.99 -45.57
N LYS A 6 -12.91 -11.88 -45.62
CA LYS A 6 -12.18 -12.32 -44.44
C LYS A 6 -11.44 -11.11 -43.88
N ILE A 7 -11.95 -10.57 -42.78
CA ILE A 7 -11.20 -9.67 -41.90
C ILE A 7 -9.93 -10.43 -41.49
N GLN A 8 -8.79 -10.01 -42.05
CA GLN A 8 -7.48 -10.45 -41.62
C GLN A 8 -7.30 -10.03 -40.17
N ASP A 9 -7.24 -11.04 -39.31
CA ASP A 9 -6.84 -10.95 -37.92
C ASP A 9 -5.39 -10.44 -37.86
N ASN A 10 -5.24 -9.13 -37.75
CA ASN A 10 -3.97 -8.45 -37.46
C ASN A 10 -3.58 -8.72 -35.99
N SER A 11 -3.33 -9.99 -35.68
CA SER A 11 -2.55 -10.37 -34.50
C SER A 11 -1.08 -10.11 -34.84
N ALA A 12 -0.68 -8.84 -34.72
CA ALA A 12 0.73 -8.47 -34.68
C ALA A 12 1.44 -9.40 -33.69
N SER A 13 2.43 -10.14 -34.19
CA SER A 13 3.28 -11.03 -33.42
C SER A 13 3.91 -10.26 -32.26
N LEU A 14 3.33 -10.38 -31.07
CA LEU A 14 3.81 -9.74 -29.85
C LEU A 14 5.22 -10.24 -29.56
N ASN A 15 6.19 -9.33 -29.64
CA ASN A 15 7.60 -9.67 -29.48
C ASN A 15 7.84 -10.04 -28.01
N LYS A 16 8.45 -11.20 -27.75
CA LYS A 16 8.63 -11.73 -26.38
C LYS A 16 9.46 -10.79 -25.47
N HIS A 17 10.19 -9.84 -26.06
CA HIS A 17 10.99 -8.83 -25.38
C HIS A 17 10.18 -7.66 -24.78
N ASP A 18 8.92 -7.50 -25.15
CA ASP A 18 8.07 -6.40 -24.65
C ASP A 18 7.40 -6.70 -23.31
N TYR A 19 7.52 -7.93 -22.83
CA TYR A 19 6.84 -8.41 -21.63
C TYR A 19 7.80 -9.03 -20.64
N PHE A 20 7.42 -9.02 -19.37
CA PHE A 20 8.04 -9.83 -18.34
C PHE A 20 6.98 -10.53 -17.50
N VAL A 21 7.38 -11.60 -16.81
CA VAL A 21 6.53 -12.35 -15.92
C VAL A 21 7.01 -12.16 -14.49
N ILE A 22 6.08 -11.96 -13.57
CA ILE A 22 6.33 -11.97 -12.12
C ILE A 22 5.31 -12.87 -11.41
N PRO A 23 5.67 -13.43 -10.25
CA PRO A 23 4.72 -13.86 -9.24
C PRO A 23 3.72 -12.77 -8.91
N ASN A 24 2.44 -13.12 -8.77
CA ASN A 24 1.38 -12.16 -8.50
C ASN A 24 1.44 -11.70 -7.02
N PRO A 25 1.72 -10.41 -6.73
CA PRO A 25 1.84 -9.92 -5.36
C PRO A 25 0.48 -9.81 -4.64
N ILE A 26 -0.64 -10.18 -5.28
CA ILE A 26 -1.90 -10.36 -4.55
C ILE A 26 -1.82 -11.52 -3.54
N TYR A 27 -0.92 -12.48 -3.75
CA TYR A 27 -0.70 -13.59 -2.83
C TYR A 27 0.20 -13.17 -1.67
N ASP A 28 -0.16 -13.61 -0.47
CA ASP A 28 0.48 -13.19 0.79
C ASP A 28 1.96 -13.50 0.85
N VAL A 29 2.37 -14.70 0.41
CA VAL A 29 3.76 -15.12 0.46
C VAL A 29 4.63 -14.27 -0.47
N VAL A 30 4.15 -13.98 -1.67
CA VAL A 30 4.84 -13.11 -2.65
C VAL A 30 4.97 -11.69 -2.11
N PHE A 31 3.88 -11.15 -1.57
CA PHE A 31 3.90 -9.79 -1.04
C PHE A 31 4.78 -9.69 0.21
N LYS A 32 4.77 -10.69 1.08
CA LYS A 32 5.70 -10.78 2.21
C LYS A 32 7.14 -10.71 1.73
N TYR A 33 7.50 -11.57 0.78
CA TYR A 33 8.85 -11.66 0.25
C TYR A 33 9.32 -10.35 -0.40
N LEU A 34 8.43 -9.65 -1.10
CA LEU A 34 8.69 -8.30 -1.62
C LEU A 34 9.00 -7.31 -0.49
N MET A 35 8.17 -7.31 0.55
CA MET A 35 8.20 -6.31 1.62
C MET A 35 9.24 -6.60 2.71
N GLU A 36 9.77 -7.82 2.79
CA GLU A 36 10.93 -8.17 3.64
C GLU A 36 12.25 -7.57 3.09
N ASP A 37 12.33 -7.25 1.80
CA ASP A 37 13.45 -6.47 1.26
C ASP A 37 13.26 -4.98 1.58
N ASN A 38 14.07 -4.46 2.50
CA ASN A 38 13.91 -3.11 3.06
C ASN A 38 13.84 -2.01 1.99
N GLU A 39 14.72 -2.06 0.99
CA GLU A 39 14.76 -1.05 -0.08
C GLU A 39 13.56 -1.18 -1.04
N SER A 40 13.10 -2.40 -1.36
CA SER A 40 11.85 -2.58 -2.11
C SER A 40 10.64 -2.07 -1.33
N ALA A 41 10.54 -2.43 -0.04
CA ALA A 41 9.48 -1.94 0.84
C ALA A 41 9.48 -0.41 0.92
N LYS A 42 10.64 0.22 1.04
CA LYS A 42 10.79 1.68 1.05
C LYS A 42 10.23 2.31 -0.22
N ILE A 43 10.49 1.74 -1.40
CA ILE A 43 9.93 2.22 -2.67
C ILE A 43 8.40 2.08 -2.67
N VAL A 44 7.86 0.91 -2.29
CA VAL A 44 6.41 0.67 -2.22
C VAL A 44 5.74 1.66 -1.28
N LEU A 45 6.24 1.78 -0.05
CA LEU A 45 5.66 2.60 1.01
C LEU A 45 5.72 4.09 0.67
N SER A 46 6.89 4.59 0.28
CA SER A 46 7.04 6.01 -0.08
C SER A 46 6.15 6.42 -1.25
N THR A 47 6.00 5.53 -2.25
CA THR A 47 5.12 5.74 -3.40
C THR A 47 3.64 5.70 -2.99
N LEU A 48 3.23 4.85 -2.05
CA LEU A 48 1.84 4.80 -1.59
C LEU A 48 1.45 6.06 -0.82
N ILE A 49 2.29 6.50 0.12
CA ILE A 49 1.96 7.59 1.04
C ILE A 49 2.36 8.99 0.53
N ASN A 50 3.15 9.06 -0.55
CA ASN A 50 3.76 10.28 -1.09
C ASN A 50 4.69 11.01 -0.11
N GLU A 51 5.45 10.26 0.69
CA GLU A 51 6.38 10.82 1.67
C GLU A 51 7.77 10.23 1.48
N LYS A 52 8.79 11.07 1.67
CA LYS A 52 10.18 10.62 1.61
C LYS A 52 10.53 9.86 2.90
N ILE A 53 10.66 8.55 2.79
CA ILE A 53 11.13 7.68 3.88
C ILE A 53 12.66 7.72 3.91
N LYS A 54 13.26 8.18 5.02
CA LYS A 54 14.72 8.16 5.23
C LYS A 54 15.19 6.80 5.75
N LYS A 55 14.54 6.32 6.80
CA LYS A 55 14.82 5.03 7.46
C LYS A 55 13.55 4.21 7.53
N LEU A 56 13.68 2.91 7.34
CA LEU A 56 12.58 1.96 7.43
C LEU A 56 13.06 0.75 8.24
N ALA A 57 12.26 0.29 9.19
CA ALA A 57 12.47 -0.93 9.94
C ALA A 57 11.23 -1.81 9.81
N PHE A 58 11.43 -3.04 9.38
CA PHE A 58 10.38 -4.06 9.37
C PHE A 58 10.17 -4.57 10.79
N GLU A 59 8.94 -4.56 11.28
CA GLU A 59 8.61 -5.03 12.62
C GLU A 59 8.38 -6.55 12.59
N PRO A 60 9.13 -7.36 13.39
CA PRO A 60 9.03 -8.82 13.37
C PRO A 60 7.66 -9.39 13.77
N ILE A 61 6.77 -8.55 14.28
CA ILE A 61 5.43 -8.89 14.78
C ILE A 61 4.44 -9.07 13.60
N SER A 62 4.90 -9.57 12.46
CA SER A 62 4.01 -9.97 11.37
C SER A 62 3.27 -11.24 11.80
N HIS A 63 2.11 -11.07 12.45
CA HIS A 63 1.27 -12.19 12.83
C HIS A 63 0.61 -12.76 11.56
N THR A 64 1.16 -13.84 11.01
CA THR A 64 0.33 -14.79 10.25
C THR A 64 -0.53 -15.54 11.26
N GLU A 65 -1.52 -14.87 11.84
CA GLU A 65 -2.50 -15.55 12.69
C GLU A 65 -3.31 -16.47 11.79
N LYS A 66 -3.19 -17.79 12.02
CA LYS A 66 -4.13 -18.77 11.49
C LYS A 66 -5.41 -18.66 12.31
N ILE A 67 -6.35 -17.84 11.88
CA ILE A 67 -7.67 -17.80 12.50
C ILE A 67 -8.54 -18.81 11.75
N LYS A 68 -9.17 -19.75 12.45
CA LYS A 68 -10.21 -20.57 11.82
C LYS A 68 -11.49 -19.74 11.73
N ASP A 69 -12.07 -19.68 10.55
CA ASP A 69 -13.43 -19.14 10.38
C ASP A 69 -14.38 -19.91 11.31
N PRO A 70 -15.06 -19.27 12.27
CA PRO A 70 -15.92 -19.96 13.23
C PRO A 70 -17.18 -20.58 12.59
N LYS A 71 -17.53 -20.21 11.35
CA LYS A 71 -18.66 -20.78 10.60
C LYS A 71 -18.22 -21.83 9.59
N THR A 72 -17.02 -21.69 9.01
CA THR A 72 -16.56 -22.57 7.92
C THR A 72 -15.40 -23.48 8.30
N GLU A 73 -14.85 -23.32 9.51
CA GLU A 73 -13.66 -24.00 10.05
C GLU A 73 -12.39 -23.89 9.20
N LYS A 74 -12.42 -23.10 8.12
CA LYS A 74 -11.29 -22.90 7.22
C LYS A 74 -10.24 -22.03 7.89
N GLU A 75 -8.96 -22.40 7.73
CA GLU A 75 -7.84 -21.54 8.10
C GLU A 75 -7.86 -20.27 7.23
N ILE A 76 -8.11 -19.13 7.87
CA ILE A 76 -7.91 -17.80 7.30
C ILE A 76 -6.45 -17.45 7.56
N LYS A 77 -5.63 -17.48 6.50
CA LYS A 77 -4.29 -16.90 6.52
C LYS A 77 -4.46 -15.39 6.41
N LEU A 78 -4.04 -14.67 7.44
CA LEU A 78 -4.18 -13.22 7.51
C LEU A 78 -2.84 -12.55 7.25
N PHE A 79 -2.84 -11.61 6.31
CA PHE A 79 -1.65 -10.85 5.94
C PHE A 79 -1.70 -9.44 6.54
N HIS A 80 -0.69 -9.16 7.33
CA HIS A 80 -0.47 -7.90 8.05
C HIS A 80 1.04 -7.68 8.14
N LEU A 81 1.50 -6.49 7.77
CA LEU A 81 2.89 -6.07 7.93
C LEU A 81 2.95 -4.72 8.61
N ASP A 82 3.81 -4.62 9.62
CA ASP A 82 4.09 -3.39 10.33
C ASP A 82 5.51 -2.90 10.03
N PHE A 83 5.64 -1.58 9.95
CA PHE A 83 6.91 -0.90 9.76
C PHE A 83 6.99 0.30 10.69
N THR A 84 8.18 0.54 11.24
CA THR A 84 8.53 1.84 11.77
C THR A 84 9.34 2.60 10.72
N ALA A 85 8.98 3.85 10.45
CA ALA A 85 9.66 4.67 9.45
C ALA A 85 10.00 6.06 9.99
N VAL A 86 11.13 6.60 9.55
CA VAL A 86 11.46 8.02 9.72
C VAL A 86 11.21 8.72 8.39
N ILE A 87 10.21 9.60 8.36
CA ILE A 87 9.90 10.41 7.17
C ILE A 87 10.47 11.82 7.29
N GLU A 88 10.74 12.44 6.15
CA GLU A 88 11.12 13.85 6.03
C GLU A 88 9.91 14.66 5.58
N LYS A 89 9.44 15.57 6.44
CA LYS A 89 8.34 16.50 6.09
C LYS A 89 8.85 17.61 5.17
N ALA A 90 7.93 18.29 4.49
CA ALA A 90 8.23 19.42 3.59
C ALA A 90 9.04 20.56 4.25
N ASN A 91 8.95 20.72 5.58
CA ASN A 91 9.72 21.70 6.35
C ASN A 91 11.10 21.17 6.81
N GLY A 92 11.56 20.04 6.30
CA GLY A 92 12.82 19.37 6.65
C GLY A 92 12.81 18.62 7.99
N LYS A 93 11.72 18.69 8.77
CA LYS A 93 11.64 17.97 10.05
C LYS A 93 11.48 16.48 9.82
N GLU A 94 12.15 15.70 10.67
CA GLU A 94 11.97 14.26 10.72
C GLU A 94 10.84 13.86 11.68
N GLU A 95 10.05 12.88 11.27
CA GLU A 95 8.99 12.30 12.09
C GLU A 95 9.08 10.77 12.07
N LEU A 96 9.07 10.18 13.27
CA LEU A 96 8.88 8.76 13.45
C LEU A 96 7.39 8.42 13.29
N ILE A 97 7.09 7.54 12.35
CA ILE A 97 5.75 7.04 12.07
C ILE A 97 5.74 5.52 12.10
N MET A 98 4.55 4.95 12.25
CA MET A 98 4.29 3.54 12.05
C MET A 98 3.39 3.37 10.83
N ILE A 99 3.73 2.44 9.95
CA ILE A 99 2.95 2.12 8.77
C ILE A 99 2.46 0.69 8.92
N GLU A 100 1.16 0.50 8.78
CA GLU A 100 0.50 -0.79 8.88
C GLU A 100 -0.14 -1.12 7.53
N ILE A 101 0.27 -2.23 6.91
CA ILE A 101 -0.28 -2.68 5.63
C ILE A 101 -1.11 -3.94 5.84
N GLN A 102 -2.35 -3.89 5.37
CA GLN A 102 -3.26 -5.03 5.36
C GLN A 102 -3.83 -5.27 3.96
N LYS A 103 -3.90 -6.54 3.56
CA LYS A 103 -4.60 -6.97 2.34
C LYS A 103 -5.91 -7.64 2.69
N ALA A 104 -6.90 -7.52 1.81
CA ALA A 104 -8.15 -8.26 1.95
C ALA A 104 -8.84 -8.58 0.64
N ASN A 105 -9.57 -9.70 0.66
CA ASN A 105 -10.41 -10.15 -0.44
C ASN A 105 -11.90 -9.94 -0.17
N ARG A 106 -12.31 -9.59 1.07
CA ARG A 106 -13.70 -9.41 1.47
C ARG A 106 -13.89 -8.28 2.47
N ALA A 107 -15.05 -7.61 2.40
CA ALA A 107 -15.41 -6.54 3.32
C ALA A 107 -15.62 -7.01 4.78
N SER A 108 -15.92 -8.30 4.99
CA SER A 108 -16.08 -8.91 6.32
C SER A 108 -14.84 -8.80 7.21
N ASP A 109 -13.67 -8.53 6.63
CA ASP A 109 -12.40 -8.40 7.35
C ASP A 109 -12.29 -7.10 8.18
N ILE A 110 -13.28 -6.19 8.10
CA ILE A 110 -13.27 -4.88 8.75
C ILE A 110 -13.03 -4.91 10.27
N PHE A 111 -13.61 -5.87 10.99
CA PHE A 111 -13.44 -5.96 12.45
C PHE A 111 -11.99 -6.33 12.83
N ARG A 112 -11.33 -7.13 12.00
CA ARG A 112 -9.92 -7.45 12.16
C ARG A 112 -9.05 -6.22 11.96
N PHE A 113 -9.33 -5.45 10.91
CA PHE A 113 -8.60 -4.21 10.65
C PHE A 113 -8.67 -3.27 11.85
N LYS A 114 -9.88 -3.11 12.41
CA LYS A 114 -10.10 -2.31 13.62
C LYS A 114 -9.28 -2.81 14.81
N ARG A 115 -9.22 -4.13 15.02
CA ARG A 115 -8.45 -4.73 16.12
C ARG A 115 -6.96 -4.38 16.05
N TYR A 116 -6.35 -4.55 14.88
CA TYR A 116 -4.92 -4.29 14.71
C TYR A 116 -4.57 -2.80 14.82
N ILE A 117 -5.33 -1.93 14.12
CA ILE A 117 -5.20 -0.48 14.25
C ILE A 117 -5.28 -0.06 15.72
N SER A 118 -6.26 -0.57 16.46
CA SER A 118 -6.45 -0.20 17.88
C SER A 118 -5.27 -0.61 18.76
N ALA A 119 -4.66 -1.77 18.53
CA ALA A 119 -3.47 -2.20 19.26
C ALA A 119 -2.26 -1.31 18.93
N ASN A 120 -2.06 -1.02 17.66
CA ASN A 120 -0.97 -0.20 17.16
C ASN A 120 -1.09 1.28 17.57
N PHE A 121 -2.32 1.77 17.76
CA PHE A 121 -2.60 3.11 18.26
C PHE A 121 -2.06 3.38 19.67
N GLN A 122 -1.80 2.33 20.45
CA GLN A 122 -1.29 2.44 21.82
C GLN A 122 0.25 2.58 21.87
N ARG A 123 0.94 2.44 20.73
CA ARG A 123 2.41 2.50 20.71
C ARG A 123 2.92 3.92 20.98
N LYS A 124 4.03 3.98 21.72
CA LYS A 124 4.67 5.22 22.17
C LYS A 124 6.16 5.18 21.90
N GLN A 125 6.74 6.35 21.70
CA GLN A 125 8.17 6.59 21.62
C GLN A 125 8.60 7.45 22.82
N GLU A 126 9.73 7.12 23.42
CA GLU A 126 10.37 8.00 24.38
C GLU A 126 11.07 9.14 23.62
N LYS A 127 10.85 10.38 24.05
CA LYS A 127 11.58 11.55 23.57
C LYS A 127 12.16 12.32 24.75
N GLU A 128 13.39 12.75 24.58
CA GLU A 128 14.00 13.73 25.46
C GLU A 128 13.51 15.12 25.10
N ILE A 129 13.10 15.87 26.11
CA ILE A 129 12.74 17.29 26.01
C ILE A 129 13.56 18.08 27.03
N ILE A 130 13.83 19.33 26.73
CA ILE A 130 14.47 20.25 27.68
C ILE A 130 13.37 21.01 28.39
N ASN A 131 13.32 20.93 29.71
CA ASN A 131 12.40 21.71 30.51
C ASN A 131 12.77 23.21 30.38
N PRO A 132 11.86 24.08 29.89
CA PRO A 132 12.20 25.47 29.61
C PRO A 132 12.53 26.29 30.88
N ARG A 133 12.09 25.83 32.06
CA ARG A 133 12.33 26.52 33.34
C ARG A 133 13.59 26.03 34.03
N THR A 134 13.80 24.71 34.08
CA THR A 134 14.89 24.09 34.84
C THR A 134 16.10 23.74 33.97
N GLN A 135 15.97 23.80 32.65
CA GLN A 135 16.97 23.33 31.67
C GLN A 135 17.35 21.84 31.81
N ALA A 136 16.65 21.08 32.64
CA ALA A 136 16.86 19.66 32.80
C ALA A 136 16.35 18.89 31.58
N VAL A 137 17.04 17.80 31.23
CA VAL A 137 16.55 16.84 30.24
C VAL A 137 15.52 15.93 30.91
N GLU A 138 14.31 15.93 30.38
CA GLU A 138 13.21 15.09 30.82
C GLU A 138 12.85 14.10 29.72
N LYS A 139 12.54 12.86 30.11
CA LYS A 139 12.05 11.82 29.21
C LYS A 139 10.54 11.78 29.24
N ILE A 140 9.92 11.96 28.09
CA ILE A 140 8.45 11.88 27.95
C ILE A 140 8.05 10.85 26.91
N ASN A 141 6.92 10.20 27.16
CA ASN A 141 6.30 9.33 26.17
C ASN A 141 5.46 10.18 25.21
N LYS A 142 5.73 10.07 23.90
CA LYS A 142 4.88 10.62 22.85
C LYS A 142 4.25 9.50 22.04
N PRO A 143 3.02 9.65 21.57
CA PRO A 143 2.42 8.71 20.62
C PRO A 143 3.22 8.68 19.31
N ILE A 144 3.13 7.57 18.60
CA ILE A 144 3.67 7.41 17.25
C ILE A 144 2.50 7.53 16.27
N ARG A 145 2.65 8.37 15.24
CA ARG A 145 1.61 8.52 14.21
C ARG A 145 1.49 7.22 13.41
N LEU A 146 0.29 6.65 13.37
CA LEU A 146 -0.04 5.45 12.61
C LEU A 146 -0.61 5.82 11.22
N ILE A 147 -0.12 5.14 10.18
CA ILE A 147 -0.62 5.20 8.81
C ILE A 147 -1.11 3.81 8.39
N PRO A 148 -2.41 3.51 8.50
CA PRO A 148 -2.99 2.30 7.94
C PRO A 148 -3.14 2.39 6.42
N ILE A 149 -2.72 1.35 5.73
CA ILE A 149 -2.87 1.17 4.28
C ILE A 149 -3.58 -0.15 4.03
N PHE A 150 -4.72 -0.06 3.34
CA PHE A 150 -5.52 -1.21 2.93
C PHE A 150 -5.38 -1.44 1.43
N ILE A 151 -5.01 -2.66 1.03
CA ILE A 151 -5.02 -3.07 -0.37
C ILE A 151 -6.15 -4.08 -0.56
N LEU A 152 -7.21 -3.65 -1.22
CA LEU A 152 -8.44 -4.39 -1.39
C LEU A 152 -8.50 -5.01 -2.79
N ASN A 153 -8.80 -6.30 -2.82
CA ASN A 153 -9.11 -7.04 -4.06
C ASN A 153 -10.62 -7.05 -4.37
N PHE A 154 -11.36 -6.10 -3.81
CA PHE A 154 -12.79 -5.89 -4.01
C PHE A 154 -13.08 -4.38 -4.01
N ARG A 155 -14.24 -4.00 -4.55
CA ARG A 155 -14.73 -2.62 -4.47
C ARG A 155 -15.55 -2.43 -3.19
N ILE A 156 -15.36 -1.30 -2.54
CA ILE A 156 -16.26 -0.82 -1.51
C ILE A 156 -17.56 -0.39 -2.21
N GLU A 157 -18.69 -0.75 -1.59
CA GLU A 157 -20.03 -0.40 -2.10
C GLU A 157 -20.31 1.10 -1.94
N ASN A 158 -21.47 1.55 -2.43
CA ASN A 158 -21.96 2.94 -2.31
C ASN A 158 -21.13 4.00 -3.08
N GLU A 159 -20.90 3.74 -4.37
CA GLU A 159 -20.38 4.73 -5.34
C GLU A 159 -18.98 5.30 -5.06
N ILE A 160 -18.20 4.65 -4.19
CA ILE A 160 -16.78 4.99 -4.00
C ILE A 160 -15.96 4.40 -5.15
N ASP A 161 -15.98 5.07 -6.31
CA ASP A 161 -15.33 4.62 -7.53
C ASP A 161 -13.98 5.30 -7.79
N ASP A 162 -13.02 5.09 -6.88
CA ASP A 162 -11.63 5.54 -7.06
C ASP A 162 -10.65 4.38 -6.86
N LEU A 163 -9.50 4.43 -7.52
CA LEU A 163 -8.41 3.46 -7.35
C LEU A 163 -7.75 3.60 -5.98
N ILE A 164 -7.60 4.84 -5.48
CA ILE A 164 -7.04 5.09 -4.15
C ILE A 164 -7.86 6.16 -3.43
N ILE A 165 -8.22 5.88 -2.18
CA ILE A 165 -8.92 6.82 -1.31
C ILE A 165 -8.00 7.15 -0.16
N LYS A 166 -7.79 8.45 0.07
CA LYS A 166 -7.12 8.95 1.26
C LYS A 166 -8.15 9.67 2.13
N THR A 167 -8.39 9.15 3.34
CA THR A 167 -9.25 9.85 4.30
C THR A 167 -8.37 10.76 5.17
N ASN A 168 -8.46 12.06 4.93
CA ASN A 168 -7.77 13.08 5.73
C ASN A 168 -8.67 13.60 6.84
N ARG A 169 -8.05 14.11 7.90
CA ARG A 169 -8.78 14.78 8.97
C ARG A 169 -9.03 16.23 8.59
N ILE A 170 -10.28 16.66 8.65
CA ILE A 170 -10.65 18.07 8.61
C ILE A 170 -11.07 18.47 10.02
N LYS A 171 -10.35 19.43 10.62
CA LYS A 171 -10.73 19.99 11.92
C LYS A 171 -11.77 21.09 11.68
N THR A 172 -13.00 20.87 12.12
CA THR A 172 -14.09 21.85 11.96
C THR A 172 -14.56 22.32 13.33
N GLY A 173 -14.49 23.63 13.59
CA GLY A 173 -15.08 24.23 14.77
C GLY A 173 -16.58 24.39 14.60
N ILE A 174 -17.38 23.55 15.27
CA ILE A 174 -18.85 23.49 15.10
C ILE A 174 -19.52 24.84 15.35
N PHE A 175 -19.23 25.51 16.47
CA PHE A 175 -19.88 26.79 16.81
C PHE A 175 -19.42 27.98 15.98
N LYS A 176 -18.22 27.90 15.39
CA LYS A 176 -17.64 29.01 14.60
C LYS A 176 -17.75 28.75 13.10
N GLU A 177 -18.22 27.56 12.70
CA GLU A 177 -18.33 27.07 11.33
C GLU A 177 -17.06 27.28 10.51
N LYS A 178 -15.90 27.08 11.14
CA LYS A 178 -14.58 27.35 10.55
C LYS A 178 -13.72 26.12 10.55
N GLN A 179 -13.02 25.91 9.43
CA GLN A 179 -11.92 24.96 9.39
C GLN A 179 -10.74 25.48 10.21
N LEU A 180 -10.14 24.61 11.00
CA LEU A 180 -9.01 24.90 11.87
C LEU A 180 -7.75 24.33 11.22
N GLN A 181 -6.80 25.21 10.88
CA GLN A 181 -5.58 24.82 10.15
C GLN A 181 -4.37 24.60 11.07
N ASN A 182 -4.45 25.01 12.33
CA ASN A 182 -3.32 24.91 13.24
C ASN A 182 -3.05 23.47 13.67
N ASP A 183 -1.77 23.11 13.72
CA ASP A 183 -1.30 21.88 14.36
C ASP A 183 -1.66 21.87 15.85
N ASN A 184 -2.13 20.73 16.34
CA ASN A 184 -2.49 20.52 17.73
C ASN A 184 -2.14 19.08 18.14
N GLY A 185 -1.13 18.94 18.99
CA GLY A 185 -0.62 17.62 19.38
C GLY A 185 -1.64 16.73 20.10
N PHE A 186 -2.72 17.25 20.69
CA PHE A 186 -3.77 16.41 21.27
C PHE A 186 -4.65 15.81 20.17
N ILE A 187 -5.20 16.65 19.29
CA ILE A 187 -6.10 16.23 18.20
C ILE A 187 -5.36 15.40 17.15
N ASP A 188 -4.15 15.83 16.78
CA ASP A 188 -3.37 15.22 15.69
C ASP A 188 -2.78 13.86 16.06
N ASN A 189 -2.66 13.55 17.35
CA ASN A 189 -2.25 12.22 17.78
C ASN A 189 -3.44 11.30 18.06
N LEU A 190 -4.65 11.83 18.27
CA LEU A 190 -5.87 11.05 18.47
C LEU A 190 -6.61 10.71 17.17
N SER A 191 -6.13 11.24 16.05
CA SER A 191 -6.70 10.99 14.74
C SER A 191 -5.69 10.21 13.89
N PHE A 192 -6.14 9.54 12.83
CA PHE A 192 -5.28 8.85 11.86
C PHE A 192 -5.78 9.09 10.42
N ASP A 193 -4.86 8.99 9.47
CA ASP A 193 -5.18 9.08 8.04
C ASP A 193 -5.14 7.66 7.46
N ILE A 194 -6.09 7.31 6.60
CA ILE A 194 -6.20 5.96 6.03
C ILE A 194 -6.02 6.04 4.52
N TRP A 195 -5.23 5.11 3.98
CA TRP A 195 -5.13 4.88 2.54
C TRP A 195 -5.86 3.57 2.20
N VAL A 196 -6.73 3.63 1.20
CA VAL A 196 -7.48 2.47 0.72
C VAL A 196 -7.29 2.33 -0.78
N VAL A 197 -6.61 1.28 -1.21
CA VAL A 197 -6.42 0.92 -2.61
C VAL A 197 -7.50 -0.08 -3.02
N GLN A 198 -8.24 0.21 -4.08
CA GLN A 198 -9.24 -0.67 -4.67
C GLN A 198 -8.71 -1.23 -6.00
N LEU A 199 -7.99 -2.36 -5.96
CA LEU A 199 -7.36 -2.94 -7.14
C LEU A 199 -8.33 -3.17 -8.33
N PRO A 200 -9.61 -3.54 -8.14
CA PRO A 200 -10.55 -3.69 -9.25
C PRO A 200 -10.87 -2.39 -10.02
N ASN A 201 -10.43 -1.22 -9.55
CA ASN A 201 -10.59 0.06 -10.26
C ASN A 201 -9.38 0.40 -11.13
N LEU A 202 -8.30 -0.40 -11.08
CA LEU A 202 -7.07 -0.15 -11.83
C LEU A 202 -7.29 -0.15 -13.36
N ASN A 203 -8.24 -0.94 -13.85
CA ASN A 203 -8.60 -1.01 -15.27
C ASN A 203 -9.55 0.12 -15.73
N LYS A 204 -10.09 0.90 -14.79
CA LYS A 204 -10.91 2.09 -15.10
C LYS A 204 -10.07 3.34 -15.32
N ILE A 205 -8.86 3.37 -14.75
CA ILE A 205 -7.96 4.52 -14.86
C ILE A 205 -7.38 4.62 -16.26
N LYS A 206 -7.58 5.78 -16.88
CA LYS A 206 -7.06 6.14 -18.20
C LYS A 206 -5.78 6.96 -18.05
N LYS A 207 -4.96 6.98 -19.11
CA LYS A 207 -3.68 7.71 -19.13
C LYS A 207 -3.83 9.19 -18.75
N GLN A 208 -4.87 9.85 -19.27
CA GLN A 208 -5.20 11.24 -18.99
C GLN A 208 -5.45 11.55 -17.49
N ASP A 209 -5.82 10.54 -16.69
CA ASP A 209 -6.16 10.72 -15.28
C ASP A 209 -4.90 10.92 -14.39
N TYR A 210 -3.72 10.54 -14.91
CA TYR A 210 -2.47 10.55 -14.15
C TYR A 210 -1.25 11.14 -14.88
N GLU A 211 -1.23 11.20 -16.21
CA GLU A 211 0.00 11.47 -16.98
C GLU A 211 0.64 12.85 -16.73
N ASN A 212 -0.15 13.83 -16.29
CA ASN A 212 0.32 15.20 -15.99
C ASN A 212 0.72 15.38 -14.51
N ASP A 213 0.68 14.32 -13.71
CA ASP A 213 1.02 14.33 -12.29
C ASP A 213 2.08 13.24 -12.01
N GLU A 214 3.26 13.66 -11.59
CA GLU A 214 4.40 12.75 -11.34
C GLU A 214 4.07 11.71 -10.28
N TYR A 215 3.39 12.11 -9.20
CA TYR A 215 3.01 11.20 -8.12
C TYR A 215 1.99 10.17 -8.62
N LYS A 216 0.93 10.60 -9.29
CA LYS A 216 -0.08 9.69 -9.83
C LYS A 216 0.51 8.74 -10.86
N THR A 217 1.46 9.21 -11.67
CA THR A 217 2.17 8.36 -12.65
C THR A 217 2.98 7.26 -11.95
N LYS A 218 3.77 7.61 -10.93
CA LYS A 218 4.52 6.63 -10.13
C LYS A 218 3.61 5.65 -9.41
N LEU A 219 2.54 6.16 -8.80
CA LEU A 219 1.55 5.36 -8.08
C LEU A 219 0.83 4.38 -9.01
N TYR A 220 0.37 4.83 -10.17
CA TYR A 220 -0.28 3.97 -11.16
C TYR A 220 0.66 2.86 -11.65
N ALA A 221 1.92 3.20 -11.96
CA ALA A 221 2.92 2.22 -12.38
C ALA A 221 3.21 1.17 -11.29
N LEU A 222 3.29 1.59 -10.01
CA LEU A 222 3.41 0.67 -8.88
C LEU A 222 2.20 -0.27 -8.78
N LEU A 223 0.98 0.30 -8.81
CA LEU A 223 -0.26 -0.47 -8.68
C LEU A 223 -0.49 -1.43 -9.86
N LYS A 224 0.08 -1.14 -11.05
CA LYS A 224 0.11 -2.08 -12.19
C LYS A 224 0.85 -3.39 -11.91
N LEU A 225 1.69 -3.47 -10.89
CA LEU A 225 2.25 -4.75 -10.43
C LEU A 225 1.21 -5.66 -9.78
N PHE A 226 0.01 -5.14 -9.46
CA PHE A 226 -1.11 -5.87 -8.88
C PHE A 226 -2.28 -6.05 -9.87
N ASP A 227 -2.05 -5.82 -11.17
CA ASP A 227 -3.11 -5.89 -12.18
C ASP A 227 -3.63 -7.33 -12.37
N GLN A 228 -4.85 -7.58 -11.91
CA GLN A 228 -5.45 -8.92 -11.96
C GLN A 228 -5.94 -9.29 -13.37
N ASP A 229 -6.09 -8.33 -14.29
CA ASP A 229 -6.40 -8.59 -15.70
C ASP A 229 -5.14 -9.06 -16.45
N ALA A 230 -3.95 -8.82 -15.89
CA ALA A 230 -2.68 -9.29 -16.44
C ALA A 230 -2.32 -10.73 -16.04
N LYS A 231 -3.23 -11.48 -15.40
CA LYS A 231 -2.99 -12.88 -15.01
C LYS A 231 -2.61 -13.74 -16.21
N ASN A 232 -1.58 -14.56 -16.03
CA ASN A 232 -1.16 -15.49 -17.06
C ASN A 232 -2.21 -16.60 -17.22
N LYS A 233 -2.68 -16.81 -18.46
CA LYS A 233 -3.71 -17.81 -18.78
C LYS A 233 -3.32 -19.26 -18.43
N LYS A 234 -2.02 -19.57 -18.40
CA LYS A 234 -1.50 -20.90 -18.05
C LYS A 234 -1.21 -21.06 -16.55
N ASN A 235 -0.98 -19.96 -15.83
CA ASN A 235 -0.70 -19.95 -14.40
C ASN A 235 -1.22 -18.67 -13.76
N ASN A 236 -2.38 -18.74 -13.10
CA ASN A 236 -3.05 -17.60 -12.46
C ASN A 236 -2.27 -17.01 -11.26
N HIS A 237 -1.24 -17.71 -10.76
CA HIS A 237 -0.32 -17.22 -9.74
C HIS A 237 0.73 -16.24 -10.28
N ARG A 238 0.71 -15.98 -11.60
CA ARG A 238 1.68 -15.11 -12.28
C ARG A 238 0.99 -14.03 -13.08
N LEU A 239 1.67 -12.90 -13.24
CA LEU A 239 1.25 -11.78 -14.08
C LEU A 239 2.18 -11.65 -15.29
N LEU A 240 1.60 -11.40 -16.46
CA LEU A 240 2.31 -11.08 -17.70
C LEU A 240 2.17 -9.58 -17.95
N LEU A 241 3.25 -8.83 -17.73
CA LEU A 241 3.24 -7.37 -17.67
C LEU A 241 4.03 -6.75 -18.84
N ILE A 242 3.55 -5.62 -19.36
CA ILE A 242 4.19 -4.90 -20.47
C ILE A 242 5.34 -4.04 -19.93
N LYS A 243 6.57 -4.32 -20.36
CA LYS A 243 7.80 -3.68 -19.86
C LYS A 243 7.77 -2.15 -19.91
N ARG A 244 7.28 -1.57 -21.02
CA ARG A 244 7.27 -0.11 -21.25
C ARG A 244 6.41 0.70 -20.27
N ILE A 245 5.54 0.06 -19.49
CA ILE A 245 4.70 0.74 -18.49
C ILE A 245 5.53 1.07 -17.24
N PHE A 246 6.60 0.32 -16.99
CA PHE A 246 7.31 0.38 -15.71
C PHE A 246 8.57 1.25 -15.84
N PRO A 247 8.63 2.37 -15.11
CA PRO A 247 9.82 3.21 -15.04
C PRO A 247 10.94 2.56 -14.22
N GLU A 248 12.16 3.08 -14.40
CA GLU A 248 13.40 2.55 -13.81
C GLU A 248 13.36 2.42 -12.28
N PHE A 249 12.69 3.34 -11.57
CA PHE A 249 12.62 3.27 -10.11
C PHE A 249 11.93 2.00 -9.58
N LEU A 250 11.13 1.31 -10.40
CA LEU A 250 10.49 0.03 -10.06
C LEU A 250 11.34 -1.19 -10.41
N GLU A 251 12.50 -1.02 -11.05
CA GLU A 251 13.34 -2.14 -11.48
C GLU A 251 13.74 -3.04 -10.32
N ARG A 252 14.08 -2.45 -9.16
CA ARG A 252 14.39 -3.23 -7.95
C ARG A 252 13.20 -4.09 -7.52
N ILE A 253 11.99 -3.52 -7.44
CA ILE A 253 10.78 -4.24 -7.06
C ILE A 253 10.50 -5.38 -8.04
N ILE A 254 10.61 -5.09 -9.34
CA ILE A 254 10.38 -6.08 -10.40
C ILE A 254 11.39 -7.22 -10.31
N ASN A 255 12.67 -6.92 -10.10
CA ASN A 255 13.72 -7.92 -9.96
C ASN A 255 13.53 -8.74 -8.68
N ARG A 256 13.16 -8.11 -7.56
CA ARG A 256 12.81 -8.80 -6.32
C ARG A 256 11.65 -9.77 -6.57
N LEU A 257 10.57 -9.33 -7.21
CA LEU A 257 9.44 -10.22 -7.52
C LEU A 257 9.84 -11.38 -8.43
N LYS A 258 10.71 -11.16 -9.43
CA LYS A 258 11.24 -12.26 -10.26
C LYS A 258 12.05 -13.28 -9.45
N SER A 259 12.82 -12.84 -8.46
CA SER A 259 13.60 -13.73 -7.59
C SER A 259 12.73 -14.61 -6.67
N ALA A 260 11.47 -14.24 -6.41
CA ALA A 260 10.55 -15.12 -5.68
C ALA A 260 10.29 -16.46 -6.42
N ASP A 261 10.47 -16.50 -7.74
CA ASP A 261 10.39 -17.76 -8.52
C ASP A 261 11.60 -18.67 -8.31
N THR A 262 12.79 -18.10 -8.10
CA THR A 262 14.03 -18.89 -7.93
C THR A 262 14.18 -19.47 -6.53
N ASP A 263 13.58 -18.81 -5.54
CA ASP A 263 13.69 -19.21 -4.13
C ASP A 263 12.65 -20.28 -3.72
N ASN A 264 12.01 -20.92 -4.71
CA ASN A 264 11.05 -22.03 -4.53
C ASN A 264 9.88 -21.72 -3.58
N ILE A 265 9.41 -20.46 -3.59
CA ILE A 265 8.29 -19.99 -2.74
C ILE A 265 6.96 -20.68 -3.08
N PHE A 266 6.90 -21.33 -4.24
CA PHE A 266 5.75 -22.09 -4.75
C PHE A 266 6.04 -23.60 -4.93
N GLY A 267 7.15 -24.10 -4.36
CA GLY A 267 7.48 -25.53 -4.34
C GLY A 267 6.69 -26.31 -3.30
#